data_AF-A0A3R7NYD9-F1
#
_entry.id   AF-A0A3R7NYD9-F1
#
_cell.length_a   1.000
_cell.length_b   1.000
_cell.length_c   1.000
_cell.angle_alpha   90.00
_cell.angle_beta   90.00
_cell.angle_gamma   90.00
#
_symmetry.space_group_name_H-M   'P 1'
#
loop_
_entity.id
_entity.type
_entity.pdbx_description
1 polymer ?
#
loop_
_entity_poly.entity_id
_entity_poly.type
_entity_poly.pdbx_seq_one_letter_code
_entity_poly.pdbx_strand_id
1 'polypeptide(L)'
;MRTRNIRTRSKRRVAITEDVPTKRLCRSPQETPWHCVVGDGTQTVGQAVSHVAQDLNLTTFSLALADSQAEVDLDAPAHLLDGDTILLHDAIDTFNPAVELEPRLRMAIVIAATEKTLVRRLRCVEAVYGQHLRRLSSVTEDEHEILFGGVAPIVTQAEAFISRLENAIDCWDAETSCLGPLFVAELWEQYEEYLGQYQEAVRILREKHSTDEEFVALCKLRRGAARHSLLHLLHLPVSARVKMTGQGRSREVE
;
A
#
# COMPACT_ATOMS: atom_id res chain seq x y z
N MET A 1 -20.75 20.28 52.63
CA MET A 1 -19.52 20.87 52.07
C MET A 1 -19.00 19.91 51.00
N ARG A 2 -19.23 20.19 49.71
CA ARG A 2 -18.28 20.83 48.74
C ARG A 2 -17.02 19.97 48.48
N THR A 3 -17.02 19.20 47.37
CA THR A 3 -16.23 19.38 46.09
C THR A 3 -14.75 18.94 46.18
N ARG A 4 -14.03 18.32 45.21
CA ARG A 4 -14.05 18.19 43.72
C ARG A 4 -12.99 17.08 43.35
N ASN A 5 -13.22 16.18 42.36
CA ASN A 5 -12.67 16.13 40.96
C ASN A 5 -11.13 15.88 40.85
N ILE A 6 -10.51 15.07 39.96
CA ILE A 6 -10.55 14.98 38.46
C ILE A 6 -9.95 13.63 37.94
N ARG A 7 -10.49 13.14 36.80
CA ARG A 7 -9.96 12.28 35.69
C ARG A 7 -8.42 12.37 35.44
N THR A 8 -7.65 11.48 34.81
CA THR A 8 -7.73 10.62 33.60
C THR A 8 -6.32 9.98 33.40
N ARG A 9 -6.21 8.77 32.83
CA ARG A 9 -5.36 8.46 31.64
C ARG A 9 -5.39 6.96 31.35
N SER A 10 -6.13 6.61 30.31
CA SER A 10 -6.29 5.26 29.78
C SER A 10 -4.99 4.85 29.07
N LYS A 11 -4.23 3.91 29.64
CA LYS A 11 -3.13 3.23 28.93
C LYS A 11 -3.75 2.25 27.92
N ARG A 12 -3.56 2.43 26.62
CA ARG A 12 -4.04 1.49 25.58
C ARG A 12 -2.89 1.05 24.68
N ARG A 13 -2.98 -0.19 24.20
CA ARG A 13 -1.89 -1.03 23.67
C ARG A 13 -2.03 -1.16 22.15
N VAL A 14 -0.92 -1.14 21.42
CA VAL A 14 -0.82 -1.46 19.99
C VAL A 14 -0.03 -2.77 19.87
N ALA A 15 -0.52 -3.72 19.08
CA ALA A 15 0.07 -5.04 18.96
C ALA A 15 0.79 -5.16 17.60
N ILE A 16 2.07 -5.58 17.59
CA ILE A 16 2.84 -5.81 16.35
C ILE A 16 2.93 -7.30 16.03
N THR A 17 2.77 -7.72 14.77
CA THR A 17 3.13 -9.09 14.34
C THR A 17 4.17 -9.10 13.20
N GLU A 18 5.03 -10.12 13.22
CA GLU A 18 6.02 -10.43 12.19
C GLU A 18 5.39 -11.25 11.05
N ASP A 19 5.86 -11.08 9.82
CA ASP A 19 5.63 -12.04 8.73
C ASP A 19 6.98 -12.38 8.10
N VAL A 20 7.48 -13.60 8.35
CA VAL A 20 8.79 -14.08 7.89
C VAL A 20 8.58 -15.08 6.75
N PRO A 21 9.13 -14.87 5.54
CA PRO A 21 9.06 -15.86 4.47
C PRO A 21 10.13 -16.94 4.68
N THR A 22 9.88 -17.90 5.57
CA THR A 22 10.75 -19.07 5.72
C THR A 22 10.55 -20.08 4.59
N LYS A 23 11.46 -20.08 3.60
CA LYS A 23 11.71 -21.28 2.78
C LYS A 23 12.41 -22.34 3.65
N ARG A 24 11.67 -23.44 3.89
CA ARG A 24 12.07 -24.83 4.20
C ARG A 24 12.03 -25.30 5.67
N LEU A 25 11.41 -26.48 5.77
CA LEU A 25 11.36 -27.49 6.83
C LEU A 25 10.45 -27.21 8.04
N CYS A 26 9.27 -27.84 7.97
CA CYS A 26 8.52 -28.47 9.06
C CYS A 26 8.83 -27.94 10.47
N ARG A 27 8.16 -26.86 10.86
CA ARG A 27 7.87 -26.57 12.27
C ARG A 27 6.40 -26.12 12.37
N SER A 28 5.73 -26.64 13.40
CA SER A 28 4.41 -26.23 13.86
C SER A 28 4.29 -24.70 13.92
N PRO A 29 3.08 -24.11 13.78
CA PRO A 29 2.89 -22.67 13.79
C PRO A 29 3.41 -22.10 15.11
N GLN A 30 4.60 -21.49 15.08
CA GLN A 30 5.10 -20.72 16.21
C GLN A 30 4.29 -19.42 16.22
N GLU A 31 3.60 -19.16 17.33
CA GLU A 31 2.88 -17.91 17.57
C GLU A 31 3.86 -16.74 17.34
N THR A 32 3.54 -15.86 16.40
CA THR A 32 4.32 -14.65 16.15
C THR A 32 4.31 -13.79 17.41
N PRO A 33 5.47 -13.33 17.91
CA PRO A 33 5.54 -12.60 19.17
C PRO A 33 4.85 -11.25 19.03
N TRP A 34 3.91 -10.97 19.92
CA TRP A 34 3.19 -9.70 19.96
C TRP A 34 3.97 -8.67 20.76
N HIS A 35 4.45 -7.61 20.12
CA HIS A 35 5.08 -6.49 20.83
C HIS A 35 4.02 -5.42 21.13
N CYS A 36 3.90 -5.06 22.41
CA CYS A 36 3.07 -3.95 22.83
C CYS A 36 3.87 -2.65 22.71
N VAL A 37 3.53 -1.81 21.73
CA VAL A 37 4.11 -0.46 21.64
C VAL A 37 3.30 0.51 22.47
N VAL A 38 3.98 1.28 23.32
CA VAL A 38 3.39 2.35 24.12
C VAL A 38 4.07 3.65 23.73
N GLY A 39 3.39 4.46 22.92
CA GLY A 39 3.85 5.80 22.55
C GLY A 39 3.39 6.85 23.55
N ASP A 40 4.13 7.96 23.65
CA ASP A 40 3.58 9.21 24.17
C ASP A 40 2.73 9.88 23.07
N GLY A 41 1.64 10.55 23.43
CA GLY A 41 0.65 11.07 22.47
C GLY A 41 1.18 12.11 21.47
N THR A 42 2.42 12.55 21.65
CA THR A 42 3.14 13.53 20.82
C THR A 42 4.18 12.90 19.88
N GLN A 43 4.42 11.60 19.95
CA GLN A 43 5.41 10.91 19.13
C GLN A 43 4.86 10.54 17.75
N THR A 44 5.75 10.42 16.77
CA THR A 44 5.40 9.81 15.47
C THR A 44 5.38 8.29 15.57
N VAL A 45 4.73 7.62 14.61
CA VAL A 45 4.71 6.16 14.53
C VAL A 45 6.14 5.60 14.48
N GLY A 46 7.02 6.18 13.66
CA GLY A 46 8.41 5.74 13.54
C GLY A 46 9.17 5.84 14.86
N GLN A 47 8.94 6.91 15.64
CA GLN A 47 9.56 7.06 16.96
C GLN A 47 9.03 6.02 17.95
N ALA A 48 7.73 5.77 17.97
CA ALA A 48 7.10 4.81 18.87
C ALA A 48 7.60 3.37 18.62
N VAL A 49 7.79 2.99 17.35
CA VAL A 49 8.19 1.63 16.95
C VAL A 49 9.72 1.45 16.91
N SER A 50 10.50 2.53 17.00
CA SER A 50 11.96 2.49 16.89
C SER A 50 12.65 1.54 17.88
N HIS A 51 12.17 1.47 19.12
CA HIS A 51 12.71 0.54 20.12
C HIS A 51 12.49 -0.92 19.72
N VAL A 52 11.30 -1.26 19.19
CA VAL A 52 11.01 -2.62 18.72
C VAL A 52 11.86 -2.97 17.50
N ALA A 53 12.02 -2.04 16.56
CA ALA A 53 12.90 -2.25 15.40
C ALA A 53 14.37 -2.46 15.82
N GLN A 54 14.86 -1.73 16.83
CA GLN A 54 16.19 -1.90 17.39
C GLN A 54 16.36 -3.26 18.07
N ASP A 55 15.38 -3.68 18.87
CA ASP A 55 15.40 -4.99 19.54
C ASP A 55 15.45 -6.15 18.52
N LEU A 56 14.84 -5.96 17.34
CA LEU A 56 14.84 -6.91 16.23
C LEU A 56 16.04 -6.75 15.27
N ASN A 57 16.98 -5.84 15.55
CA ASN A 57 18.14 -5.52 14.70
C ASN A 57 17.78 -5.08 13.27
N LEU A 58 16.65 -4.40 13.10
CA LEU A 58 16.19 -3.92 11.81
C LEU A 58 16.73 -2.52 11.52
N THR A 59 17.56 -2.42 10.49
CA THR A 59 18.11 -1.13 10.02
C THR A 59 17.12 -0.36 9.16
N THR A 60 16.28 -1.08 8.41
CA THR A 60 15.24 -0.53 7.55
C THR A 60 13.98 -1.39 7.68
N PHE A 61 12.83 -0.76 7.91
CA PHE A 61 11.56 -1.47 8.08
C PHE A 61 10.41 -0.71 7.43
N SER A 62 9.32 -1.41 7.17
CA SER A 62 8.04 -0.83 6.76
C SER A 62 6.91 -1.38 7.63
N LEU A 63 5.86 -0.58 7.80
CA LEU A 63 4.72 -0.93 8.64
C LEU A 63 3.46 -1.04 7.78
N ALA A 64 2.58 -1.98 8.11
CA ALA A 64 1.25 -2.09 7.52
C ALA A 64 0.18 -2.30 8.61
N LEU A 65 -1.06 -1.91 8.36
CA LEU A 65 -2.17 -2.28 9.24
C LEU A 65 -2.50 -3.77 9.06
N ALA A 66 -2.73 -4.52 10.14
CA ALA A 66 -2.96 -5.97 10.04
C ALA A 66 -4.28 -6.34 9.37
N ASP A 67 -5.31 -5.50 9.53
CA ASP A 67 -6.65 -5.72 9.01
C ASP A 67 -6.76 -5.46 7.49
N SER A 68 -6.13 -4.40 7.02
CA SER A 68 -6.29 -3.84 5.67
C SER A 68 -5.02 -3.96 4.84
N GLN A 69 -3.89 -4.33 5.44
CA GLN A 69 -2.56 -4.37 4.81
C GLN A 69 -2.10 -3.01 4.26
N ALA A 70 -2.73 -1.92 4.71
CA ALA A 70 -2.39 -0.58 4.24
C ALA A 70 -1.05 -0.12 4.82
N GLU A 71 -0.15 0.39 3.97
CA GLU A 71 1.12 0.98 4.40
C GLU A 71 0.88 2.11 5.41
N VAL A 72 1.58 2.07 6.53
CA VAL A 72 1.51 3.08 7.59
C VAL A 72 2.57 4.15 7.35
N ASP A 73 2.19 5.41 7.57
CA ASP A 73 3.08 6.55 7.53
C ASP A 73 3.89 6.66 8.84
N LEU A 74 5.22 6.56 8.74
CA LEU A 74 6.10 6.66 9.90
C LEU A 74 6.12 8.06 10.51
N ASP A 75 5.78 9.08 9.73
CA ASP A 75 5.72 10.47 10.17
C ASP A 75 4.34 10.86 10.74
N ALA A 76 3.35 9.97 10.63
CA ALA A 76 2.04 10.21 11.21
C ALA A 76 2.09 10.20 12.75
N PRO A 77 1.19 10.94 13.42
CA PRO A 77 1.06 10.87 14.87
C PRO A 77 0.69 9.44 15.34
N ALA A 78 1.41 8.93 16.35
CA ALA A 78 1.21 7.56 16.83
C ALA A 78 -0.19 7.31 17.40
N HIS A 79 -0.85 8.34 17.96
CA HIS A 79 -2.20 8.22 18.52
C HIS A 79 -3.29 7.85 17.50
N LEU A 80 -3.00 7.97 16.20
CA LEU A 80 -3.92 7.55 15.13
C LEU A 80 -4.00 6.03 14.98
N LEU A 81 -3.10 5.27 15.62
CA LEU A 81 -3.06 3.81 15.64
C LEU A 81 -3.55 3.23 16.99
N ASP A 82 -4.18 4.04 17.84
CA ASP A 82 -4.57 3.62 19.19
C ASP A 82 -5.57 2.44 19.16
N GLY A 83 -5.09 1.25 19.52
CA GLY A 83 -5.88 0.02 19.53
C GLY A 83 -5.80 -0.80 18.25
N ASP A 84 -5.06 -0.33 17.24
CA ASP A 84 -4.83 -1.07 16.02
C ASP A 84 -3.70 -2.11 16.19
N THR A 85 -3.70 -3.08 15.27
CA THR A 85 -2.60 -4.04 15.12
C THR A 85 -1.81 -3.67 13.88
N ILE A 86 -0.49 -3.56 14.01
CA ILE A 86 0.41 -3.21 12.90
C ILE A 86 1.38 -4.34 12.61
N LEU A 87 1.62 -4.60 11.34
CA LEU A 87 2.60 -5.58 10.88
C LEU A 87 3.92 -4.89 10.63
N LEU A 88 4.98 -5.44 11.21
CA LEU A 88 6.32 -4.95 10.96
C LEU A 88 6.98 -5.84 9.91
N HIS A 89 7.35 -5.23 8.79
CA HIS A 89 8.05 -5.89 7.70
C HIS A 89 9.49 -5.42 7.68
N ASP A 90 10.40 -6.39 7.64
CA ASP A 90 11.80 -6.10 7.34
C ASP A 90 11.90 -5.57 5.90
N ALA A 91 12.56 -4.42 5.71
CA ALA A 91 12.72 -3.84 4.38
C ALA A 91 13.89 -4.47 3.58
N ILE A 92 14.49 -5.57 4.08
CA ILE A 92 15.58 -6.32 3.40
C ILE A 92 15.25 -6.72 1.95
N ASP A 93 13.99 -6.73 1.52
CA ASP A 93 13.61 -7.00 0.12
C ASP A 93 13.86 -5.84 -0.86
N THR A 94 14.41 -4.70 -0.43
CA THR A 94 14.88 -3.70 -1.40
C THR A 94 16.10 -4.22 -2.15
N PHE A 95 15.87 -4.61 -3.40
CA PHE A 95 16.90 -4.93 -4.41
C PHE A 95 18.16 -4.10 -4.20
N ASN A 96 19.28 -4.76 -3.87
CA ASN A 96 20.57 -4.09 -3.69
C ASN A 96 21.15 -3.73 -5.07
N PRO A 97 21.17 -2.45 -5.47
CA PRO A 97 21.66 -2.05 -6.78
C PRO A 97 23.17 -2.25 -6.96
N ALA A 98 23.89 -2.60 -5.88
CA ALA A 98 25.33 -2.87 -5.91
C ALA A 98 25.69 -4.25 -6.48
N VAL A 99 24.72 -5.14 -6.68
CA VAL A 99 24.97 -6.41 -7.37
C VAL A 99 25.08 -6.12 -8.87
N GLU A 100 26.23 -6.44 -9.47
CA GLU A 100 26.43 -6.38 -10.92
C GLU A 100 25.55 -7.44 -11.61
N LEU A 101 24.30 -7.09 -11.86
CA LEU A 101 23.38 -7.86 -12.69
C LEU A 101 23.38 -7.33 -14.12
N GLU A 102 23.11 -8.24 -15.06
CA GLU A 102 22.84 -7.89 -16.44
C GLU A 102 21.69 -6.86 -16.51
N PRO A 103 21.80 -5.79 -17.33
CA PRO A 103 20.88 -4.65 -17.26
C PRO A 103 19.40 -5.00 -17.47
N ARG A 104 19.08 -5.98 -18.33
CA ARG A 104 17.70 -6.38 -18.60
C ARG A 104 17.12 -7.20 -17.45
N LEU A 105 17.88 -8.13 -16.87
CA LEU A 105 17.50 -8.84 -15.64
C LEU A 105 17.23 -7.85 -14.49
N ARG A 106 18.13 -6.88 -14.31
CA ARG A 106 17.94 -5.82 -13.29
C ARG A 106 16.64 -5.07 -13.52
N MET A 107 16.34 -4.70 -14.77
CA MET A 107 15.10 -4.01 -15.10
C MET A 107 13.87 -4.90 -14.82
N ALA A 108 13.92 -6.19 -15.16
CA ALA A 108 12.85 -7.14 -14.89
C ALA A 108 12.52 -7.21 -13.38
N ILE A 109 13.55 -7.30 -12.54
CA ILE A 109 13.40 -7.31 -11.08
C ILE A 109 12.79 -6.00 -10.57
N VAL A 110 13.25 -4.86 -11.07
CA VAL A 110 12.69 -3.55 -10.70
C VAL A 110 11.22 -3.46 -11.09
N ILE A 111 10.86 -3.86 -12.31
CA ILE A 111 9.46 -3.84 -12.77
C ILE A 111 8.60 -4.73 -11.85
N ALA A 112 9.02 -5.97 -11.60
CA ALA A 112 8.31 -6.90 -10.73
C ALA A 112 8.12 -6.33 -9.31
N ALA A 113 9.17 -5.74 -8.72
CA ALA A 113 9.09 -5.12 -7.39
C ALA A 113 8.14 -3.91 -7.36
N THR A 114 8.17 -3.07 -8.41
CA THR A 114 7.26 -1.93 -8.52
C THR A 114 5.81 -2.34 -8.69
N GLU A 115 5.55 -3.40 -9.48
CA GLU A 115 4.20 -3.90 -9.71
C GLU A 115 3.64 -4.60 -8.47
N LYS A 116 4.47 -5.37 -7.74
CA LYS A 116 4.10 -5.92 -6.42
C LYS A 116 3.69 -4.81 -5.44
N THR A 117 4.44 -3.71 -5.44
CA THR A 117 4.13 -2.54 -4.60
C THR A 117 2.79 -1.92 -5.02
N LEU A 118 2.51 -1.81 -6.32
CA LEU A 118 1.23 -1.34 -6.84
C LEU A 118 0.08 -2.23 -6.35
N VAL A 119 0.16 -3.54 -6.57
CA VAL A 119 -0.86 -4.52 -6.16
C VAL A 119 -1.14 -4.42 -4.66
N ARG A 120 -0.11 -4.40 -3.83
CA ARG A 120 -0.25 -4.27 -2.37
C ARG A 120 -1.04 -3.02 -1.98
N ARG A 121 -0.75 -1.89 -2.62
CA ARG A 121 -1.42 -0.61 -2.35
C ARG A 121 -2.85 -0.58 -2.85
N LEU A 122 -3.14 -1.20 -3.99
CA LEU A 122 -4.50 -1.22 -4.54
C LEU A 122 -5.43 -2.15 -3.75
N ARG A 123 -4.93 -3.29 -3.25
CA ARG A 123 -5.73 -4.24 -2.46
C ARG A 123 -6.32 -3.63 -1.19
N CYS A 124 -5.63 -2.66 -0.56
CA CYS A 124 -6.15 -2.03 0.65
C CYS A 124 -7.23 -0.98 0.37
N VAL A 125 -7.40 -0.50 -0.87
CA VAL A 125 -8.33 0.59 -1.22
C VAL A 125 -9.76 0.26 -0.81
N GLU A 126 -10.23 -0.95 -1.12
CA GLU A 126 -11.60 -1.37 -0.82
C GLU A 126 -11.82 -1.56 0.68
N ALA A 127 -10.84 -2.15 1.38
CA ALA A 127 -10.90 -2.36 2.83
C ALA A 127 -10.86 -1.05 3.62
N VAL A 128 -9.96 -0.12 3.25
CA VAL A 128 -9.77 1.16 3.95
C VAL A 128 -10.91 2.13 3.62
N TYR A 129 -11.33 2.22 2.36
CA TYR A 129 -12.29 3.23 1.90
C TYR A 129 -13.58 2.63 1.37
N GLY A 130 -13.50 1.67 0.44
CA GLY A 130 -14.63 1.19 -0.34
C GLY A 130 -15.82 0.70 0.51
N GLN A 131 -15.59 -0.17 1.48
CA GLN A 131 -16.67 -0.71 2.33
C GLN A 131 -17.36 0.34 3.20
N HIS A 132 -16.63 1.39 3.58
CA HIS A 132 -17.14 2.44 4.44
C HIS A 132 -17.89 3.51 3.64
N LEU A 133 -17.37 3.86 2.46
CA LEU A 133 -18.03 4.80 1.56
C LEU A 133 -19.34 4.25 1.00
N ARG A 134 -19.45 2.93 0.77
CA ARG A 134 -20.71 2.28 0.38
C ARG A 134 -21.83 2.46 1.42
N ARG A 135 -21.50 2.72 2.68
CA ARG A 135 -22.47 2.95 3.77
C ARG A 135 -22.84 4.42 3.94
N LEU A 136 -22.14 5.34 3.28
CA LEU A 136 -22.52 6.75 3.26
C LEU A 136 -23.68 6.93 2.29
N SER A 137 -24.76 7.57 2.75
CA SER A 137 -25.89 7.90 1.89
C SER A 137 -25.55 8.91 0.78
N SER A 138 -24.43 9.62 0.93
CA SER A 138 -24.00 10.62 -0.03
C SER A 138 -23.23 10.05 -1.23
N VAL A 139 -22.81 8.79 -1.19
CA VAL A 139 -22.15 8.10 -2.31
C VAL A 139 -23.14 7.11 -2.90
N THR A 140 -23.52 7.31 -4.17
CA THR A 140 -24.45 6.39 -4.85
C THR A 140 -23.75 5.08 -5.22
N GLU A 141 -24.53 4.05 -5.54
CA GLU A 141 -23.98 2.77 -6.00
C GLU A 141 -23.20 2.94 -7.32
N ASP A 142 -23.71 3.75 -8.25
CA ASP A 142 -23.02 4.08 -9.50
C ASP A 142 -21.70 4.83 -9.26
N GLU A 143 -21.68 5.81 -8.35
CA GLU A 143 -20.46 6.53 -7.98
C GLU A 143 -19.46 5.58 -7.31
N HIS A 144 -19.92 4.66 -6.46
CA HIS A 144 -19.08 3.65 -5.84
C HIS A 144 -18.45 2.73 -6.89
N GLU A 145 -19.23 2.26 -7.86
CA GLU A 145 -18.75 1.41 -8.94
C GLU A 145 -17.71 2.12 -9.80
N ILE A 146 -17.91 3.40 -10.13
CA ILE A 146 -16.93 4.20 -10.87
C ILE A 146 -15.61 4.36 -10.08
N LEU A 147 -15.68 4.53 -8.76
CA LEU A 147 -14.52 4.73 -7.91
C LEU A 147 -13.71 3.44 -7.68
N PHE A 148 -14.38 2.29 -7.56
CA PHE A 148 -13.76 1.05 -7.07
C PHE A 148 -13.83 -0.13 -8.05
N GLY A 149 -14.79 -0.16 -8.97
CA GLY A 149 -15.05 -1.29 -9.86
C GLY A 149 -13.84 -1.66 -10.73
N GLY A 150 -13.12 -0.65 -11.22
CA GLY A 150 -11.92 -0.87 -12.04
C GLY A 150 -10.66 -1.31 -11.27
N VAL A 151 -10.67 -1.31 -9.92
CA VAL A 151 -9.48 -1.63 -9.13
C VAL A 151 -9.19 -3.13 -9.12
N ALA A 152 -10.18 -3.98 -8.86
CA ALA A 152 -10.00 -5.43 -8.77
C ALA A 152 -9.53 -6.07 -10.10
N PRO A 153 -10.05 -5.67 -11.28
CA PRO A 153 -9.54 -6.13 -12.57
C PRO A 153 -8.07 -5.78 -12.80
N ILE A 154 -7.64 -4.55 -12.49
CA ILE A 154 -6.22 -4.17 -12.59
C ILE A 154 -5.36 -5.04 -11.68
N VAL A 155 -5.77 -5.21 -10.42
CA VAL A 155 -5.03 -6.02 -9.45
C VAL A 155 -4.82 -7.43 -9.99
N THR A 156 -5.88 -8.04 -10.55
CA THR A 156 -5.82 -9.37 -11.15
C THR A 156 -4.83 -9.44 -12.32
N GLN A 157 -4.88 -8.48 -13.24
CA GLN A 157 -3.97 -8.46 -14.39
C GLN A 157 -2.52 -8.16 -14.00
N ALA A 158 -2.31 -7.26 -13.03
CA ALA A 158 -1.01 -6.95 -12.48
C ALA A 158 -0.38 -8.17 -11.79
N GLU A 159 -1.16 -8.96 -11.05
CA GLU A 159 -0.69 -10.21 -10.44
C GLU A 159 -0.30 -11.28 -11.47
N ALA A 160 -1.10 -11.42 -12.54
CA ALA A 160 -0.76 -12.30 -13.66
C ALA A 160 0.52 -11.81 -14.38
N PHE A 161 0.72 -10.50 -14.48
CA PHE A 161 1.95 -9.93 -15.04
C PHE A 161 3.16 -10.15 -14.14
N ILE A 162 3.04 -9.92 -12.83
CA ILE A 162 4.08 -10.22 -11.83
C ILE A 162 4.49 -11.69 -11.91
N SER A 163 3.52 -12.60 -11.92
CA SER A 163 3.79 -14.05 -11.97
C SER A 163 4.60 -14.43 -13.22
N ARG A 164 4.30 -13.81 -14.36
CA ARG A 164 5.06 -14.01 -15.61
C ARG A 164 6.45 -13.42 -15.55
N LEU A 165 6.62 -12.24 -14.95
CA LEU A 165 7.93 -11.63 -14.72
C LEU A 165 8.80 -12.48 -13.80
N GLU A 166 8.25 -12.96 -12.68
CA GLU A 166 8.97 -13.82 -11.75
C GLU A 166 9.43 -15.12 -12.42
N ASN A 167 8.57 -15.77 -13.19
CA ASN A 167 8.95 -16.95 -13.97
C ASN A 167 10.06 -16.66 -14.99
N ALA A 168 10.04 -15.48 -15.62
CA ALA A 168 11.08 -15.06 -16.55
C ALA A 168 12.40 -14.74 -15.84
N ILE A 169 12.34 -14.16 -14.63
CA ILE A 169 13.50 -13.86 -13.78
C ILE A 169 14.15 -15.17 -13.30
N ASP A 170 13.34 -16.13 -12.84
CA ASP A 170 13.83 -17.42 -12.31
C ASP A 170 14.51 -18.27 -13.39
N CYS A 171 14.05 -18.16 -14.65
CA CYS A 171 14.60 -18.86 -15.80
C CYS A 171 15.46 -17.95 -16.69
N TRP A 172 16.01 -16.86 -16.15
CA TRP A 172 16.67 -15.84 -16.95
C TRP A 172 17.93 -16.37 -17.64
N ASP A 173 17.99 -16.11 -18.95
CA ASP A 173 19.13 -16.37 -19.81
C ASP A 173 19.52 -15.11 -20.58
N ALA A 174 20.78 -14.70 -20.45
CA ALA A 174 21.26 -13.42 -20.96
C ALA A 174 21.28 -13.32 -22.48
N GLU A 175 21.18 -14.42 -23.22
CA GLU A 175 21.20 -14.42 -24.69
C GLU A 175 19.79 -14.49 -25.27
N THR A 176 18.90 -15.26 -24.65
CA THR A 176 17.60 -15.63 -25.22
C THR A 176 16.40 -14.96 -24.53
N SER A 177 16.53 -14.51 -23.28
CA SER A 177 15.40 -13.95 -22.54
C SER A 177 14.93 -12.62 -23.11
N CYS A 178 13.61 -12.49 -23.22
CA CYS A 178 12.93 -11.32 -23.75
C CYS A 178 11.75 -10.92 -22.85
N LEU A 179 11.67 -9.65 -22.48
CA LEU A 179 10.57 -9.13 -21.66
C LEU A 179 9.33 -8.76 -22.49
N GLY A 180 9.50 -8.41 -23.77
CA GLY A 180 8.42 -7.93 -24.65
C GLY A 180 7.17 -8.82 -24.65
N PRO A 181 7.30 -10.15 -24.84
CA PRO A 181 6.15 -11.07 -24.83
C PRO A 181 5.37 -11.14 -23.51
N LEU A 182 5.94 -10.66 -22.40
CA LEU A 182 5.25 -10.63 -21.10
C LEU A 182 4.18 -9.52 -21.04
N PHE A 183 4.26 -8.51 -21.92
CA PHE A 183 3.33 -7.40 -22.02
C PHE A 183 2.19 -7.73 -23.00
N VAL A 184 1.33 -8.67 -22.60
CA VAL A 184 0.19 -9.14 -23.41
C VAL A 184 -0.90 -8.07 -23.55
N ALA A 185 -1.75 -8.22 -24.57
CA ALA A 185 -2.80 -7.25 -24.89
C ALA A 185 -3.79 -7.05 -23.74
N GLU A 186 -4.18 -8.12 -23.06
CA GLU A 186 -5.17 -8.12 -21.98
C GLU A 186 -4.73 -7.24 -20.80
N LEU A 187 -3.42 -7.17 -20.53
CA LEU A 187 -2.88 -6.25 -19.53
C LEU A 187 -3.16 -4.81 -19.92
N TRP A 188 -2.86 -4.45 -21.17
CA TRP A 188 -3.01 -3.08 -21.66
C TRP A 188 -4.47 -2.66 -21.77
N GLU A 189 -5.32 -3.53 -22.28
CA GLU A 189 -6.76 -3.32 -22.38
C GLU A 189 -7.35 -3.01 -21.00
N GLN A 190 -6.93 -3.74 -19.96
CA GLN A 190 -7.41 -3.48 -18.61
C GLN A 190 -6.95 -2.12 -18.05
N TYR A 191 -5.70 -1.74 -18.29
CA TYR A 191 -5.20 -0.41 -17.92
C TYR A 191 -5.92 0.71 -18.70
N GLU A 192 -6.27 0.48 -19.96
CA GLU A 192 -7.01 1.42 -20.78
C GLU A 192 -8.46 1.60 -20.33
N GLU A 193 -9.15 0.51 -20.00
CA GLU A 193 -10.50 0.54 -19.44
C GLU A 193 -10.53 1.37 -18.15
N TYR A 194 -9.61 1.09 -17.23
CA TYR A 194 -9.50 1.86 -15.98
C TYR A 194 -9.26 3.35 -16.24
N LEU A 195 -8.37 3.67 -17.18
CA LEU A 195 -8.07 5.06 -17.51
C LEU A 195 -9.23 5.78 -18.18
N GLY A 196 -10.08 5.06 -18.90
CA GLY A 196 -11.34 5.57 -19.44
C GLY A 196 -12.29 6.06 -18.33
N GLN A 197 -12.30 5.38 -17.18
CA GLN A 197 -13.14 5.73 -16.02
C GLN A 197 -12.45 6.67 -15.03
N TYR A 198 -11.12 6.70 -15.00
CA TYR A 198 -10.32 7.42 -14.00
C TYR A 198 -10.64 8.93 -13.92
N GLN A 199 -10.84 9.61 -15.05
CA GLN A 199 -11.16 11.04 -15.05
C GLN A 199 -12.48 11.32 -14.35
N GLU A 200 -13.46 10.43 -14.53
CA GLU A 200 -14.76 10.52 -13.88
C GLU A 200 -14.64 10.25 -12.38
N ALA A 201 -13.88 9.23 -11.98
CA ALA A 201 -13.57 8.96 -10.58
C ALA A 201 -12.93 10.18 -9.89
N VAL A 202 -11.98 10.85 -10.54
CA VAL A 202 -11.35 12.08 -10.01
C VAL A 202 -12.35 13.22 -9.90
N ARG A 203 -13.26 13.37 -10.87
CA ARG A 203 -14.32 14.39 -10.83
C ARG A 203 -15.21 14.18 -9.60
N ILE A 204 -15.72 12.97 -9.41
CA ILE A 204 -16.56 12.60 -8.26
C ILE A 204 -15.82 12.89 -6.95
N LEU A 205 -14.57 12.44 -6.81
CA LEU A 205 -13.79 12.68 -5.59
C LEU A 205 -13.61 14.18 -5.29
N ARG A 206 -13.34 15.00 -6.30
CA ARG A 206 -13.18 16.44 -6.12
C ARG A 206 -14.50 17.11 -5.72
N GLU A 207 -15.59 16.72 -6.37
CA GLU A 207 -16.92 17.21 -6.05
C GLU A 207 -17.27 16.89 -4.60
N LYS A 208 -17.25 15.61 -4.20
CA LYS A 208 -17.54 15.19 -2.82
C LYS A 208 -16.62 15.86 -1.80
N HIS A 209 -15.33 16.00 -2.12
CA HIS A 209 -14.41 16.68 -1.22
C HIS A 209 -14.75 18.18 -1.02
N SER A 210 -15.43 18.81 -1.99
CA SER A 210 -15.82 20.22 -1.91
C SER A 210 -17.22 20.45 -1.35
N THR A 211 -18.13 19.47 -1.48
CA THR A 211 -19.55 19.63 -1.16
C THR A 211 -20.01 18.82 0.04
N ASP A 212 -19.27 17.77 0.43
CA ASP A 212 -19.68 16.80 1.44
C ASP A 212 -18.66 16.68 2.58
N GLU A 213 -18.96 17.36 3.69
CA GLU A 213 -18.12 17.33 4.89
C GLU A 213 -18.07 15.95 5.55
N GLU A 214 -19.14 15.15 5.46
CA GLU A 214 -19.20 13.81 6.04
C GLU A 214 -18.29 12.85 5.28
N PHE A 215 -18.31 12.91 3.95
CA PHE A 215 -17.37 12.18 3.10
C PHE A 215 -15.91 12.53 3.44
N VAL A 216 -15.59 13.82 3.57
CA VAL A 216 -14.24 14.27 3.92
C VAL A 216 -13.83 13.79 5.31
N ALA A 217 -14.71 13.90 6.30
CA ALA A 217 -14.46 13.43 7.64
C ALA A 217 -14.22 11.92 7.68
N LEU A 218 -15.04 11.13 6.96
CA LEU A 218 -14.87 9.69 6.88
C LEU A 218 -13.56 9.31 6.17
N CYS A 219 -13.21 9.97 5.06
CA CYS A 219 -11.94 9.71 4.38
C CYS A 219 -10.73 10.01 5.28
N LYS A 220 -10.78 11.08 6.09
CA LYS A 220 -9.73 11.39 7.07
C LYS A 220 -9.67 10.36 8.19
N LEU A 221 -10.82 10.00 8.74
CA LEU A 221 -10.92 9.00 9.80
C LEU A 221 -10.38 7.64 9.34
N ARG A 222 -10.78 7.19 8.15
CA ARG A 222 -10.35 5.90 7.59
C ARG A 222 -8.92 5.89 7.11
N ARG A 223 -8.41 7.02 6.61
CA ARG A 223 -6.98 7.15 6.37
C ARG A 223 -6.21 6.92 7.66
N GLY A 224 -6.59 7.57 8.76
CA GLY A 224 -5.85 7.43 10.02
C GLY A 224 -4.34 7.68 9.81
N ALA A 225 -3.52 6.72 10.24
CA ALA A 225 -2.08 6.72 9.99
C ALA A 225 -1.66 6.04 8.66
N ALA A 226 -2.59 5.61 7.82
CA ALA A 226 -2.29 5.07 6.50
C ALA A 226 -1.64 6.13 5.60
N ARG A 227 -0.58 5.70 4.91
CA ARG A 227 0.29 6.55 4.10
C ARG A 227 -0.45 7.23 2.96
N HIS A 228 -1.29 6.48 2.26
CA HIS A 228 -1.88 6.92 1.00
C HIS A 228 -3.32 7.41 1.19
N SER A 229 -3.65 8.54 0.57
CA SER A 229 -5.04 8.99 0.45
C SER A 229 -5.77 8.22 -0.64
N LEU A 230 -7.10 8.19 -0.59
CA LEU A 230 -7.94 7.56 -1.63
C LEU A 230 -7.59 8.06 -3.04
N LEU A 231 -7.51 9.38 -3.24
CA LEU A 231 -7.13 9.95 -4.54
C LEU A 231 -5.74 9.49 -5.00
N HIS A 232 -4.77 9.42 -4.07
CA HIS A 232 -3.44 8.94 -4.41
C HIS A 232 -3.45 7.48 -4.86
N LEU A 233 -4.21 6.63 -4.16
CA LEU A 233 -4.33 5.21 -4.50
C LEU A 233 -4.96 5.02 -5.89
N LEU A 234 -6.04 5.73 -6.21
CA LEU A 234 -6.67 5.66 -7.54
C LEU A 234 -5.76 6.22 -8.65
N HIS A 235 -4.81 7.10 -8.33
CA HIS A 235 -3.84 7.59 -9.30
C HIS A 235 -2.70 6.59 -9.59
N LEU A 236 -2.48 5.58 -8.74
CA LEU A 236 -1.33 4.67 -8.88
C LEU A 236 -1.30 3.92 -10.22
N PRO A 237 -2.41 3.35 -10.74
CA PRO A 237 -2.38 2.66 -12.03
C PRO A 237 -2.00 3.58 -13.19
N VAL A 238 -2.43 4.85 -13.14
CA VAL A 238 -2.06 5.88 -14.13
C VAL A 238 -0.55 6.09 -14.14
N SER A 239 0.05 6.17 -12.95
CA SER A 239 1.50 6.35 -12.81
C SER A 239 2.28 5.11 -13.26
N ALA A 240 1.75 3.92 -12.98
CA ALA A 240 2.37 2.66 -13.38
C ALA A 240 2.38 2.51 -14.91
N ARG A 241 1.27 2.81 -15.59
CA ARG A 241 1.20 2.79 -17.06
C ARG A 241 2.27 3.68 -17.70
N VAL A 242 2.41 4.93 -17.24
CA VAL A 242 3.40 5.87 -17.79
C VAL A 242 4.83 5.37 -17.62
N LYS A 243 5.13 4.70 -16.50
CA LYS A 243 6.44 4.07 -16.27
C LYS A 243 6.68 2.90 -17.22
N MET A 244 5.68 2.05 -17.43
CA MET A 244 5.78 0.88 -18.32
C MET A 244 5.89 1.26 -19.80
N THR A 245 5.24 2.35 -20.24
CA THR A 245 5.30 2.80 -21.65
C THR A 245 6.49 3.70 -21.95
N GLY A 246 7.32 4.04 -20.97
CA GLY A 246 8.50 4.89 -21.17
C GLY A 246 8.19 6.35 -21.53
N GLN A 247 6.94 6.81 -21.45
CA GLN A 247 6.53 8.19 -21.78
C GLN A 247 6.86 9.21 -20.67
N GLY A 248 7.75 8.87 -19.74
CA GLY A 248 8.19 9.74 -18.66
C GLY A 248 9.28 10.73 -19.09
N ARG A 249 8.86 11.91 -19.56
CA ARG A 249 9.63 13.17 -19.68
C ARG A 249 10.82 13.20 -20.68
N SER A 250 10.49 13.55 -21.92
CA SER A 250 11.28 14.52 -22.71
C SER A 250 10.60 15.88 -22.62
N ARG A 251 10.84 16.60 -21.53
CA ARG A 251 10.75 18.06 -21.48
C ARG A 251 11.93 18.55 -20.66
N GLU A 252 13.10 18.47 -21.29
CA GLU A 252 14.18 19.38 -20.95
C GLU A 252 13.79 20.78 -21.41
N VAL A 253 14.24 21.70 -20.58
CA VAL A 253 14.03 23.14 -20.59
C VAL A 253 14.61 23.76 -21.87
N GLU A 254 13.79 24.55 -22.57
CA GLU A 254 14.23 25.82 -23.18
C GLU A 254 13.46 26.95 -22.50
#